data_AF-A0A0Q4HX39-F1
#
_entry.id   AF-A0A0Q4HX39-F1
#
_cell.length_a   1.000
_cell.length_b   1.000
_cell.length_c   1.000
_cell.angle_alpha   90.00
_cell.angle_beta   90.00
_cell.angle_gamma   90.00
#
_symmetry.space_group_name_H-M   'P 1'
#
loop_
_entity.id
_entity.type
_entity.pdbx_description
1 polymer ?
#
loop_
_entity_poly.entity_id
_entity_poly.type
_entity_poly.pdbx_seq_one_letter_code
_entity_poly.pdbx_strand_id
1 'polypeptide(L)' 'MHSPDEVRATLRALAAEHGDSLAALSKLLGRNSAYLQQFVTRGSPKRLDEDDRLMLAKRFQVDERRLGAREPWTPAPGDQ' A
#
# COMPACT_ATOMS: atom_id res chain seq x y z
N MET A 1 13.78 -7.51 5.99
CA MET A 1 12.86 -7.72 4.85
C MET A 1 11.49 -8.01 5.42
N HIS A 2 10.48 -7.17 5.18
CA HIS A 2 9.11 -7.51 5.56
C HIS A 2 8.55 -8.54 4.58
N SER A 3 7.95 -9.59 5.14
CA SER A 3 7.23 -10.58 4.35
C SER A 3 5.95 -9.96 3.78
N PRO A 4 5.47 -10.42 2.60
CA PRO A 4 4.23 -9.90 2.02
C PRO A 4 3.03 -10.00 2.96
N ASP A 5 3.00 -10.99 3.85
CA ASP A 5 1.96 -11.13 4.88
C ASP A 5 2.02 -10.05 5.97
N GLU A 6 3.22 -9.61 6.37
CA GLU A 6 3.38 -8.50 7.32
C GLU A 6 2.92 -7.16 6.70
N VAL A 7 3.17 -6.97 5.41
CA VAL A 7 2.71 -5.80 4.66
C VAL A 7 1.17 -5.76 4.61
N ARG A 8 0.54 -6.90 4.33
CA ARG A 8 -0.93 -7.02 4.31
C ARG A 8 -1.54 -6.73 5.68
N ALA A 9 -0.95 -7.28 6.74
CA ALA A 9 -1.38 -7.04 8.11
C ALA A 9 -1.24 -5.56 8.49
N THR A 10 -0.10 -4.94 8.14
CA THR A 10 0.17 -3.52 8.37
C THR A 10 -0.83 -2.63 7.63
N LEU A 11 -1.07 -2.89 6.34
CA LEU A 11 -2.05 -2.12 5.56
C LEU A 11 -3.45 -2.22 6.18
N ARG A 12 -3.86 -3.42 6.63
CA ARG A 12 -5.15 -3.63 7.28
C ARG A 12 -5.24 -2.88 8.62
N ALA A 13 -4.16 -2.88 9.41
CA ALA A 13 -4.10 -2.14 10.66
C ALA A 13 -4.23 -0.63 10.42
N LEU A 14 -3.43 -0.07 9.51
CA LEU A 14 -3.46 1.35 9.18
C LEU A 14 -4.83 1.80 8.63
N ALA A 15 -5.43 0.99 7.77
CA ALA A 15 -6.78 1.24 7.26
C ALA A 15 -7.80 1.29 8.40
N ALA A 16 -7.74 0.34 9.34
CA ALA A 16 -8.63 0.30 10.49
C ALA A 16 -8.39 1.46 11.47
N GLU A 17 -7.12 1.82 11.73
CA GLU A 17 -6.74 2.95 12.61
C GLU A 17 -7.23 4.29 12.06
N HIS A 18 -7.19 4.49 10.74
CA HIS A 18 -7.69 5.69 10.09
C HIS A 18 -9.21 5.66 9.82
N GLY A 19 -9.90 4.54 10.06
CA GLY A 19 -11.31 4.36 9.71
C GLY A 19 -11.58 4.28 8.20
N ASP A 20 -10.54 4.04 7.40
CA ASP A 20 -10.62 3.93 5.95
C ASP A 20 -10.87 2.47 5.53
N SER A 21 -11.76 2.28 4.56
CA SER A 21 -11.97 0.96 3.96
C SER A 21 -10.95 0.69 2.86
N LEU A 22 -10.49 -0.57 2.73
CA LEU A 22 -9.59 -0.98 1.62
C LEU A 22 -10.16 -0.59 0.25
N ALA A 23 -11.48 -0.65 0.07
CA ALA A 23 -12.14 -0.22 -1.17
C ALA A 23 -12.02 1.29 -1.43
N ALA A 24 -12.09 2.12 -0.39
CA ALA A 24 -11.96 3.57 -0.49
C ALA A 24 -10.51 3.96 -0.80
N LEU A 25 -9.56 3.35 -0.09
CA LEU A 25 -8.13 3.50 -0.36
C LEU A 25 -7.79 3.08 -1.80
N SER A 26 -8.36 1.98 -2.28
CA SER A 26 -8.12 1.52 -3.64
C SER A 26 -8.64 2.50 -4.70
N LYS A 27 -9.79 3.14 -4.45
CA LYS A 27 -10.31 4.23 -5.30
C LYS A 27 -9.43 5.48 -5.24
N LEU A 28 -8.87 5.80 -4.08
CA LEU A 28 -7.93 6.92 -3.90
C LEU A 28 -6.67 6.72 -4.75
N LEU A 29 -6.24 5.48 -4.94
CA LEU A 29 -5.14 5.11 -5.85
C LEU A 29 -5.54 5.10 -7.34
N GLY A 30 -6.78 5.46 -7.68
CA GLY A 30 -7.29 5.34 -9.05
C GLY A 30 -7.44 3.89 -9.53
N ARG A 31 -7.42 2.91 -8.63
CA ARG A 31 -7.58 1.49 -8.93
C ARG A 31 -9.03 1.03 -8.68
N ASN A 32 -9.37 -0.15 -9.16
CA ASN A 32 -10.65 -0.79 -8.85
C ASN A 32 -10.77 -1.00 -7.32
N SER A 33 -11.95 -0.80 -6.73
CA SER A 33 -12.22 -0.98 -5.29
C SER A 33 -11.79 -2.35 -4.75
N ALA A 34 -11.73 -3.39 -5.59
CA ALA A 34 -11.32 -4.72 -5.17
C ALA A 34 -9.80 -4.90 -5.05
N TYR A 35 -8.96 -3.99 -5.57
CA TYR A 35 -7.51 -4.22 -5.68
C TYR A 35 -6.81 -4.39 -4.33
N LEU A 36 -6.94 -3.44 -3.40
CA LEU A 36 -6.36 -3.59 -2.06
C LEU A 36 -7.04 -4.71 -1.25
N GLN A 37 -8.34 -4.93 -1.47
CA GLN A 37 -9.05 -6.03 -0.84
C GLN A 37 -8.49 -7.38 -1.28
N GLN A 38 -8.21 -7.58 -2.57
CA GLN A 38 -7.59 -8.79 -3.10
C GLN A 38 -6.13 -8.95 -2.64
N PHE A 39 -5.39 -7.84 -2.55
CA PHE A 39 -4.03 -7.85 -2.00
C PHE A 39 -4.00 -8.40 -0.57
N VAL A 40 -4.90 -7.94 0.30
CA VAL A 40 -4.98 -8.37 1.70
C VAL A 40 -5.61 -9.76 1.85
N THR A 41 -6.66 -10.08 1.09
CA THR A 41 -7.42 -11.33 1.26
C THR A 41 -6.89 -12.51 0.43
N ARG A 42 -6.65 -12.30 -0.86
CA ARG A 42 -6.13 -13.33 -1.78
C ARG A 42 -4.60 -13.37 -1.83
N GLY A 43 -3.93 -12.37 -1.24
CA GLY A 43 -2.49 -12.24 -1.33
C GLY A 43 -1.96 -11.99 -2.75
N SER A 44 -2.85 -11.54 -3.64
CA SER A 44 -2.57 -11.31 -5.06
C SER A 44 -3.02 -9.90 -5.43
N PRO A 45 -2.15 -9.08 -6.04
CA PRO A 45 -0.74 -9.35 -6.40
C PRO A 45 0.17 -9.59 -5.19
N LYS A 46 1.36 -10.19 -5.40
CA LYS A 46 2.31 -10.48 -4.29
C LYS A 46 2.84 -9.20 -3.62
N ARG A 47 2.80 -8.06 -4.34
CA ARG A 47 3.36 -6.76 -3.94
C ARG A 47 2.48 -5.65 -4.52
N LEU A 48 2.41 -4.54 -3.80
CA LEU A 48 1.82 -3.29 -4.29
C LEU A 48 2.78 -2.60 -5.27
N ASP A 49 2.21 -1.87 -6.22
CA ASP A 49 2.96 -0.97 -7.11
C ASP A 49 3.70 0.09 -6.28
N GLU A 50 4.79 0.63 -6.80
CA GLU A 50 5.59 1.64 -6.09
C GLU A 50 4.82 2.93 -5.88
N ASP A 51 4.14 3.42 -6.91
CA ASP A 51 3.33 4.63 -6.83
C ASP A 51 2.15 4.45 -5.85
N ASP A 52 1.49 3.29 -5.91
CA ASP A 52 0.41 2.92 -4.99
C ASP A 52 0.92 2.93 -3.52
N ARG A 53 2.09 2.33 -3.26
CA ARG A 53 2.70 2.32 -1.93
C ARG A 53 3.05 3.72 -1.46
N LEU A 54 3.60 4.56 -2.34
CA LEU A 54 3.99 5.92 -2.01
C LEU A 54 2.76 6.76 -1.62
N MET A 55 1.67 6.65 -2.36
CA MET A 55 0.41 7.31 -2.02
C MET A 55 -0.14 6.84 -0.68
N LEU A 56 -0.12 5.53 -0.41
CA LEU A 56 -0.55 4.98 0.88
C LEU A 56 0.35 5.46 2.04
N ALA A 57 1.67 5.43 1.85
CA ALA A 57 2.65 5.91 2.81
C ALA A 57 2.40 7.39 3.17
N LYS A 58 2.18 8.24 2.15
CA LYS A 58 1.81 9.65 2.33
C LYS A 58 0.47 9.81 3.05
N ARG A 59 -0.55 9.03 2.67
CA ARG A 59 -1.90 9.12 3.23
C ARG A 59 -1.98 8.72 4.70
N PHE A 60 -1.19 7.72 5.09
CA PHE A 60 -1.08 7.24 6.47
C PHE A 60 0.04 7.92 7.26
N GLN A 61 0.82 8.80 6.62
CA GLN A 61 2.01 9.42 7.21
C GLN A 61 2.99 8.40 7.82
N VAL A 62 3.16 7.26 7.14
CA VAL A 62 4.08 6.18 7.55
C VAL A 62 5.21 6.03 6.54
N ASP A 63 6.27 5.37 6.99
CA ASP A 63 7.39 5.02 6.13
C ASP A 63 7.00 3.93 5.11
N GLU A 64 7.35 4.12 3.83
CA GLU A 64 7.03 3.19 2.74
C GLU A 64 7.60 1.78 2.99
N ARG A 65 8.68 1.67 3.77
CA ARG A 65 9.26 0.38 4.18
C ARG A 65 8.26 -0.47 4.97
N ARG A 66 7.34 0.14 5.72
CA ARG A 66 6.25 -0.59 6.42
C ARG A 66 5.26 -1.21 5.44
N LEU A 67 5.20 -0.70 4.21
CA LEU A 67 4.36 -1.21 3.12
C LEU A 67 5.14 -2.10 2.13
N GLY A 68 6.38 -2.50 2.46
CA GLY A 68 7.14 -3.48 1.69
C GLY A 68 8.07 -2.91 0.61
N ALA A 69 8.40 -1.62 0.67
CA ALA A 69 9.46 -1.04 -0.16
C ALA A 69 10.78 -1.82 0.00
N ARG A 70 11.45 -2.10 -1.11
CA ARG A 70 12.79 -2.71 -1.13
C ARG A 70 13.84 -1.61 -1.10
N GLU A 71 14.97 -1.87 -0.46
CA GLU A 71 16.17 -1.04 -0.66
C GLU A 71 16.88 -1.41 -1.98
N PRO A 72 17.41 -0.43 -2.73
CA PRO A 72 17.29 1.00 -2.47
C PRO A 72 15.93 1.54 -2.92
N TRP A 73 15.28 2.31 -2.05
CA TRP A 73 14.16 3.16 -2.40
C TRP A 73 14.70 4.29 -3.28
N THR A 74 14.17 4.43 -4.50
CA THR A 74 14.45 5.59 -5.36
C THR A 74 13.09 6.16 -5.74
N PRO A 75 12.68 7.34 -5.21
CA PRO A 75 11.51 8.00 -5.75
C PRO A 75 11.80 8.26 -7.23
N ALA A 76 10.93 7.83 -8.13
CA ALA A 76 11.01 8.25 -9.53
C ALA A 76 11.23 9.77 -9.54
N PRO A 77 12.28 10.29 -10.20
CA PRO A 77 12.40 11.73 -10.36
C PRO A 77 11.13 12.17 -11.05
N GLY A 78 10.29 12.93 -10.32
CA GLY A 78 9.04 13.42 -10.84
C GLY A 78 9.35 14.21 -12.11
N ASP A 79 8.82 13.75 -13.24
CA ASP A 79 8.75 14.57 -14.44
C ASP A 79 7.90 15.80 -14.07
N GLN A 80 8.58 16.95 -14.01
CA GLN A 80 8.06 18.26 -13.63
C GLN A 80 7.13 18.82 -14.70
#